data_AF-A0A7S3J002-F1
#
_entry.id   AF-A0A7S3J002-F1
#
_cell.length_a   1.000
_cell.length_b   1.000
_cell.length_c   1.000
_cell.angle_alpha   90.00
_cell.angle_beta   90.00
_cell.angle_gamma   90.00
#
_symmetry.space_group_name_H-M   'P 1'
#
loop_
_entity.id
_entity.type
_entity.pdbx_description
1 polymer ?
#
loop_
_entity_poly.entity_id
_entity_poly.type
_entity_poly.pdbx_seq_one_letter_code
_entity_poly.pdbx_strand_id
1 'polypeptide(L)'
;MSKDLSLDMSFAGLLNATKNSCKVNYSSKQPEYEEEPVNEFVVDSIASCQLACFKQIELKTRRCLDVLKAHDMLPKVINLAGGCAANSLLLRLIQECGRDYGLDTIAPQREYVQDNPVSVAYMGWKLVNKGEFKDIRQGHSHVMGSIPLGRYVDVSTTAYQGIMGQQKTLRS
;
A
#
# COMPACT_ATOMS: atom_id res chain seq x y z
N MET A 1 -15.39 -14.82 -11.48
CA MET A 1 -14.34 -13.78 -11.43
C MET A 1 -14.96 -12.51 -10.87
N SER A 2 -14.36 -11.93 -9.82
CA SER A 2 -14.87 -10.70 -9.17
C SER A 2 -14.85 -9.53 -10.17
N LYS A 3 -16.00 -8.85 -10.33
CA LYS A 3 -16.24 -7.71 -11.25
C LYS A 3 -15.59 -6.40 -10.78
N ASP A 4 -14.88 -6.40 -9.67
CA ASP A 4 -14.29 -5.18 -9.11
C ASP A 4 -13.00 -4.79 -9.85
N LEU A 5 -13.05 -3.71 -10.63
CA LEU A 5 -11.91 -3.06 -11.29
C LEU A 5 -11.21 -2.02 -10.40
N SER A 6 -11.67 -1.80 -9.16
CA SER A 6 -11.03 -0.86 -8.25
C SER A 6 -9.60 -1.29 -7.93
N LEU A 7 -8.72 -0.29 -7.78
CA LEU A 7 -7.36 -0.45 -7.25
C LEU A 7 -7.30 -0.21 -5.73
N ASP A 8 -8.42 0.16 -5.12
CA ASP A 8 -8.54 0.40 -3.69
C ASP A 8 -8.49 -0.93 -2.91
N MET A 9 -7.95 -0.83 -1.70
CA MET A 9 -7.86 -1.92 -0.75
C MET A 9 -8.70 -1.59 0.48
N SER A 10 -9.28 -2.62 1.09
CA SER A 10 -10.02 -2.51 2.35
C SER A 10 -9.72 -3.73 3.21
N PHE A 11 -9.30 -3.48 4.45
CA PHE A 11 -8.91 -4.51 5.40
C PHE A 11 -9.82 -4.56 6.64
N ALA A 12 -10.75 -3.61 6.79
CA ALA A 12 -11.59 -3.48 7.98
C ALA A 12 -12.49 -4.72 8.20
N GLY A 13 -13.07 -5.25 7.12
CA GLY A 13 -13.89 -6.47 7.19
C GLY A 13 -13.08 -7.69 7.63
N LEU A 14 -11.87 -7.85 7.09
CA LEU A 14 -10.96 -8.93 7.44
C LEU A 14 -10.51 -8.84 8.90
N LEU A 15 -10.16 -7.64 9.37
CA LEU A 15 -9.83 -7.40 10.77
C LEU A 15 -10.96 -7.81 11.72
N ASN A 16 -12.20 -7.45 11.39
CA ASN A 16 -13.36 -7.82 12.21
C ASN A 16 -13.63 -9.33 12.17
N ALA A 17 -13.48 -9.97 11.00
CA ALA A 17 -13.63 -11.42 10.88
C ALA A 17 -12.58 -12.17 11.72
N THR A 18 -11.32 -11.74 11.69
CA THR A 18 -10.24 -12.33 12.50
C THR A 18 -10.46 -12.10 14.00
N LYS A 19 -10.95 -10.91 14.40
CA LYS A 19 -11.31 -10.67 15.80
C LYS A 19 -12.42 -11.60 16.28
N ASN A 20 -13.45 -11.84 15.44
CA ASN A 20 -14.54 -12.73 15.77
C ASN A 20 -14.12 -14.21 15.79
N SER A 21 -13.19 -14.62 14.92
CA SER A 21 -12.67 -15.98 14.95
C SER A 21 -11.83 -16.23 16.19
N CYS A 22 -11.04 -15.26 16.64
CA CYS A 22 -10.18 -15.38 17.82
C CYS A 22 -10.90 -15.10 19.16
N LYS A 23 -12.18 -14.68 19.15
CA LYS A 23 -12.99 -14.46 20.35
C LYS A 23 -14.32 -15.19 20.21
N VAL A 24 -14.41 -16.41 20.72
CA VAL A 24 -15.65 -17.18 20.67
C VAL A 24 -16.16 -17.49 22.08
N ASN A 25 -17.01 -16.60 22.58
CA ASN A 25 -18.12 -16.96 23.46
C ASN A 25 -19.40 -16.22 23.01
N TYR A 26 -20.26 -16.90 22.25
CA TYR A 26 -21.50 -16.33 21.69
C TYR A 26 -22.59 -16.06 22.74
N SER A 27 -22.35 -16.40 24.00
CA SER A 27 -23.35 -16.43 25.07
C SER A 27 -23.47 -15.11 25.84
N SER A 28 -22.38 -14.33 25.96
CA SER A 28 -22.27 -13.27 26.96
C SER A 28 -22.32 -11.83 26.42
N LYS A 29 -22.26 -11.61 25.10
CA LYS A 29 -22.20 -10.25 24.45
C LYS A 29 -21.13 -9.30 25.03
N GLN A 30 -20.19 -9.80 25.81
CA GLN A 30 -19.08 -9.06 26.40
C GLN A 30 -17.80 -9.50 25.69
N PRO A 31 -16.88 -8.58 25.32
CA PRO A 31 -15.60 -8.99 24.77
C PRO A 31 -14.77 -9.63 25.89
N GLU A 32 -14.71 -10.96 25.92
CA GLU A 32 -13.71 -11.68 26.70
C GLU A 32 -12.33 -11.26 26.17
N TYR A 33 -11.60 -10.51 26.98
CA TYR A 33 -10.16 -10.34 26.87
C TYR A 33 -9.54 -11.22 27.94
N GLU A 34 -9.91 -12.50 27.95
CA GLU A 34 -9.09 -13.46 28.70
C GLU A 34 -7.80 -13.62 27.91
N GLU A 35 -6.67 -13.56 28.62
CA GLU A 35 -5.36 -13.95 28.09
C GLU A 35 -5.40 -15.45 27.81
N GLU A 36 -6.16 -15.87 26.80
CA GLU A 36 -6.09 -17.25 26.35
C GLU A 36 -4.66 -17.51 25.86
N PRO A 37 -4.01 -18.59 26.34
CA PRO A 37 -2.69 -18.94 25.86
C PRO A 37 -2.73 -19.09 24.34
N VAL A 38 -1.72 -18.56 23.65
CA VAL A 38 -1.58 -18.69 22.20
C VAL A 38 -1.65 -20.18 21.84
N ASN A 39 -2.77 -20.58 21.26
CA ASN A 39 -3.01 -21.94 20.80
C ASN A 39 -2.84 -22.03 19.28
N GLU A 40 -2.75 -23.25 18.75
CA GLU A 40 -2.53 -23.49 17.31
C GLU A 40 -3.60 -22.79 16.44
N PHE A 41 -4.85 -22.76 16.90
CA PHE A 41 -5.94 -22.10 16.19
C PHE A 41 -5.74 -20.58 16.07
N VAL A 42 -5.25 -19.92 17.12
CA VAL A 42 -4.92 -18.48 17.09
C VAL A 42 -3.77 -18.22 16.12
N VAL A 43 -2.73 -19.06 16.14
CA VAL A 43 -1.59 -18.95 15.22
C VAL A 43 -2.05 -19.10 13.76
N ASP A 44 -2.85 -20.12 13.46
CA ASP A 44 -3.38 -20.38 12.12
C ASP A 44 -4.33 -19.28 11.64
N SER A 45 -5.16 -18.74 12.55
CA SER A 45 -6.05 -17.61 12.25
C SER A 45 -5.26 -16.35 11.90
N ILE A 46 -4.19 -16.05 12.63
CA ILE A 46 -3.31 -14.90 12.36
C ILE A 46 -2.54 -15.11 11.05
N ALA A 47 -2.00 -16.31 10.81
CA ALA A 47 -1.30 -16.65 9.58
C ALA A 47 -2.22 -16.52 8.35
N SER A 48 -3.45 -17.03 8.48
CA SER A 48 -4.48 -16.92 7.43
C SER A 48 -4.87 -15.46 7.18
N CYS A 49 -5.02 -14.66 8.24
CA CYS A 49 -5.30 -13.24 8.13
C CYS A 49 -4.16 -12.48 7.42
N GLN A 50 -2.91 -12.75 7.81
CA GLN A 50 -1.73 -12.16 7.19
C GLN A 50 -1.66 -12.52 5.69
N LEU A 51 -1.84 -13.80 5.35
CA LEU A 51 -1.84 -14.25 3.97
C LEU A 51 -2.95 -13.59 3.15
N ALA A 52 -4.17 -13.48 3.70
CA ALA A 52 -5.29 -12.84 3.02
C ALA A 52 -5.01 -11.34 2.76
N CYS A 53 -4.49 -10.62 3.75
CA CYS A 53 -4.05 -9.23 3.59
C CYS A 53 -3.05 -9.08 2.45
N PHE A 54 -1.99 -9.88 2.44
CA PHE A 54 -0.93 -9.76 1.45
C PHE A 54 -1.35 -10.23 0.06
N LYS A 55 -2.22 -11.23 -0.05
CA LYS A 55 -2.83 -11.63 -1.32
C LYS A 55 -3.71 -10.55 -1.91
N GLN A 56 -4.42 -9.77 -1.08
CA GLN A 56 -5.16 -8.60 -1.56
C GLN A 56 -4.24 -7.51 -2.10
N ILE A 57 -3.11 -7.25 -1.43
CA ILE A 57 -2.07 -6.33 -1.93
C ILE A 57 -1.53 -6.83 -3.27
N GLU A 58 -1.09 -8.09 -3.35
CA GLU A 58 -0.57 -8.71 -4.57
C GLU A 58 -1.58 -8.59 -5.73
N LEU A 59 -2.84 -8.94 -5.50
CA LEU A 59 -3.90 -8.85 -6.51
C LEU A 59 -4.07 -7.43 -7.06
N LYS A 60 -4.05 -6.44 -6.17
CA LYS A 60 -4.25 -5.03 -6.54
C LYS A 60 -3.01 -4.45 -7.22
N THR A 61 -1.81 -4.89 -6.82
CA THR A 61 -0.56 -4.61 -7.53
C THR A 61 -0.58 -5.16 -8.95
N ARG A 62 -0.95 -6.44 -9.15
CA ARG A 62 -1.07 -7.04 -10.48
C ARG A 62 -2.02 -6.26 -11.38
N ARG A 63 -3.20 -5.92 -10.86
CA ARG A 63 -4.18 -5.09 -11.58
C ARG A 63 -3.63 -3.72 -11.97
N CYS A 64 -2.90 -3.07 -11.07
CA CYS A 64 -2.24 -1.80 -11.37
C CYS A 64 -1.22 -1.97 -12.50
N LEU A 65 -0.40 -3.02 -12.47
CA LEU A 65 0.57 -3.33 -13.52
C LEU A 65 -0.12 -3.66 -14.86
N ASP A 66 -1.24 -4.37 -14.85
CA ASP A 66 -2.04 -4.63 -16.06
C ASP A 66 -2.52 -3.32 -16.70
N VAL A 67 -3.03 -2.39 -15.88
CA VAL A 67 -3.46 -1.06 -16.34
C VAL A 67 -2.27 -0.28 -16.89
N LEU A 68 -1.14 -0.22 -16.17
CA LEU A 68 0.06 0.49 -16.63
C LEU A 68 0.60 -0.10 -17.93
N LYS A 69 0.60 -1.44 -18.08
CA LYS A 69 1.02 -2.13 -19.30
C LYS A 69 0.11 -1.80 -20.48
N ALA A 70 -1.21 -1.80 -20.27
CA ALA A 70 -2.18 -1.46 -21.31
C ALA A 70 -2.03 -0.01 -21.83
N HIS A 71 -1.41 0.87 -21.04
CA HIS A 71 -1.14 2.25 -21.40
C HIS A 71 0.32 2.51 -21.82
N ASP A 72 1.16 1.48 -21.97
CA ASP A 72 2.59 1.61 -22.28
C ASP A 72 3.37 2.45 -21.24
N MET A 73 3.00 2.30 -19.97
CA MET A 73 3.57 3.01 -18.82
C MET A 73 4.15 2.07 -17.77
N LEU A 74 4.47 0.84 -18.18
CA LEU A 74 5.02 -0.15 -17.26
C LEU A 74 6.35 0.38 -16.69
N PRO A 75 6.54 0.42 -15.36
CA PRO A 75 7.79 0.87 -14.77
C PRO A 75 8.89 -0.15 -15.02
N LYS A 76 10.14 0.21 -14.71
CA LYS A 76 11.27 -0.74 -14.77
C LYS A 76 11.38 -1.59 -13.50
N VAL A 77 10.86 -1.10 -12.39
CA VAL A 77 11.07 -1.65 -11.04
C VAL A 77 9.83 -1.41 -10.18
N ILE A 78 9.52 -2.37 -9.32
CA ILE A 78 8.58 -2.21 -8.20
C ILE A 78 9.36 -1.84 -6.94
N ASN A 79 9.04 -0.71 -6.32
CA ASN A 79 9.60 -0.31 -5.03
C ASN A 79 8.63 -0.67 -3.90
N LEU A 80 9.03 -1.55 -2.99
CA LEU A 80 8.26 -1.91 -1.81
C LEU A 80 8.82 -1.17 -0.59
N ALA A 81 8.15 -0.10 -0.17
CA ALA A 81 8.53 0.75 0.96
C ALA A 81 7.46 0.76 2.06
N GLY A 82 7.83 1.24 3.25
CA GLY A 82 6.98 1.27 4.45
C GLY A 82 7.23 0.09 5.39
N GLY A 83 6.77 0.19 6.63
CA GLY A 83 7.10 -0.78 7.69
C GLY A 83 6.78 -2.25 7.35
N CYS A 84 5.72 -2.49 6.57
CA CYS A 84 5.35 -3.83 6.13
C CYS A 84 6.31 -4.44 5.10
N ALA A 85 7.15 -3.64 4.44
CA ALA A 85 8.15 -4.12 3.48
C ALA A 85 9.19 -5.05 4.13
N ALA A 86 9.38 -4.96 5.45
CA ALA A 86 10.25 -5.85 6.21
C ALA A 86 9.70 -7.28 6.39
N ASN A 87 8.44 -7.52 6.01
CA ASN A 87 7.80 -8.82 6.06
C ASN A 87 8.22 -9.68 4.86
N SER A 88 8.83 -10.83 5.13
CA SER A 88 9.39 -11.72 4.11
C SER A 88 8.33 -12.34 3.18
N LEU A 89 7.13 -12.62 3.70
CA LEU A 89 6.04 -13.16 2.89
C LEU A 89 5.56 -12.12 1.88
N LEU A 90 5.32 -10.88 2.33
CA LEU A 90 4.93 -9.80 1.44
C LEU A 90 6.01 -9.53 0.38
N LEU A 91 7.28 -9.43 0.79
CA LEU A 91 8.39 -9.21 -0.13
C LEU A 91 8.45 -10.31 -1.20
N ARG A 92 8.31 -11.58 -0.81
CA ARG A 92 8.29 -12.71 -1.75
C ARG A 92 7.14 -12.61 -2.75
N LEU A 93 5.92 -12.32 -2.29
CA LEU A 93 4.74 -12.19 -3.14
C LEU A 93 4.91 -11.05 -4.16
N ILE A 94 5.47 -9.92 -3.76
CA ILE A 94 5.73 -8.80 -4.68
C ILE A 94 6.88 -9.10 -5.63
N GLN A 95 7.92 -9.81 -5.19
CA GLN A 95 8.99 -10.28 -6.09
C GLN A 95 8.48 -11.27 -7.14
N GLU A 96 7.60 -12.20 -6.75
CA GLU A 96 6.90 -13.10 -7.68
C GLU A 96 6.06 -12.31 -8.69
N CYS A 97 5.26 -11.37 -8.19
CA CYS A 97 4.51 -10.44 -9.03
C CYS A 97 5.43 -9.67 -9.99
N GLY A 98 6.57 -9.15 -9.55
CA GLY A 98 7.50 -8.42 -10.40
C GLY A 98 8.04 -9.30 -11.52
N ARG A 99 8.50 -10.53 -11.20
CA ARG A 99 9.03 -11.48 -12.18
C ARG A 99 8.03 -11.82 -13.28
N ASP A 100 6.74 -11.99 -12.93
CA ASP A 100 5.69 -12.29 -13.91
C ASP A 100 5.50 -11.17 -14.96
N TYR A 101 5.90 -9.93 -14.62
CA TYR A 101 5.85 -8.76 -15.49
C TYR A 101 7.22 -8.36 -16.05
N GLY A 102 8.28 -9.14 -15.78
CA GLY A 102 9.65 -8.82 -16.19
C GLY A 102 10.24 -7.63 -15.45
N LEU A 103 9.80 -7.37 -14.22
CA LEU A 103 10.21 -6.25 -13.38
C LEU A 103 11.05 -6.72 -12.18
N ASP A 104 12.09 -5.97 -11.87
CA ASP A 104 12.79 -6.14 -10.60
C ASP A 104 11.96 -5.57 -9.45
N THR A 105 12.19 -6.11 -8.25
CA THR A 105 11.61 -5.57 -7.01
C THR A 105 12.71 -5.13 -6.08
N ILE A 106 12.66 -3.88 -5.64
CA ILE A 106 13.58 -3.30 -4.66
C ILE A 106 12.83 -3.06 -3.35
N ALA A 107 13.44 -3.45 -2.23
CA ALA A 107 12.99 -3.09 -0.90
C ALA A 107 14.17 -2.44 -0.15
N PRO A 108 13.97 -1.31 0.55
CA PRO A 108 15.02 -0.70 1.36
C PRO A 108 15.50 -1.64 2.47
N GLN A 109 16.73 -1.44 2.96
CA GLN A 109 17.17 -2.07 4.20
C GLN A 109 16.21 -1.71 5.35
N ARG A 110 16.06 -2.60 6.34
CA ARG A 110 15.08 -2.47 7.42
C ARG A 110 15.16 -1.12 8.16
N GLU A 111 16.35 -0.56 8.29
CA GLU A 111 16.57 0.75 8.94
C GLU A 111 15.92 1.92 8.20
N TYR A 112 15.63 1.75 6.90
CA TYR A 112 15.06 2.79 6.04
C TYR A 112 13.59 2.56 5.68
N VAL A 113 12.97 1.43 6.08
CA VAL A 113 11.57 1.14 5.74
C VAL A 113 10.57 1.81 6.69
N GLN A 114 10.99 2.20 7.89
CA GLN A 114 10.17 2.94 8.84
C GLN A 114 10.26 4.44 8.61
N ASP A 115 9.29 5.19 9.13
CA ASP A 115 9.31 6.65 9.11
C ASP A 115 10.56 7.15 9.83
N ASN A 116 11.45 7.79 9.08
CA ASN A 116 12.75 8.21 9.56
C ASN A 116 13.11 9.61 9.02
N PRO A 117 13.88 10.41 9.77
CA PRO A 117 14.27 11.76 9.35
C PRO A 117 15.20 11.77 8.13
N VAL A 118 15.89 10.65 7.85
CA VAL A 118 16.80 10.53 6.70
C VAL A 118 16.03 10.62 5.39
N SER A 119 14.85 9.99 5.30
CA SER A 119 14.00 10.07 4.10
C SER A 119 13.51 11.50 3.83
N VAL A 120 13.14 12.24 4.88
CA VAL A 120 12.74 13.64 4.81
C VAL A 120 13.92 14.53 4.38
N ALA A 121 15.08 14.34 4.99
CA ALA A 121 16.30 15.09 4.66
C ALA A 121 16.73 14.84 3.21
N TYR A 122 16.71 13.58 2.76
CA TYR A 122 17.04 13.21 1.39
C TYR A 122 16.07 13.83 0.38
N MET A 123 14.76 13.80 0.67
CA MET A 123 13.78 14.45 -0.19
C MET A 123 13.99 15.97 -0.24
N GLY A 124 14.25 16.62 0.90
CA GLY A 124 14.60 18.04 0.95
C GLY A 124 15.82 18.38 0.09
N TRP A 125 16.89 17.59 0.19
CA TRP A 125 18.08 17.73 -0.65
C TRP A 125 17.77 17.56 -2.14
N LYS A 126 16.93 16.58 -2.51
CA LYS A 126 16.49 16.39 -3.91
C LYS A 126 15.71 17.59 -4.45
N LEU A 127 14.84 18.20 -3.64
CA LEU A 127 14.06 19.38 -4.03
C LEU A 127 14.96 20.61 -4.20
N VAL A 128 15.88 20.86 -3.27
CA VAL A 128 16.86 21.96 -3.38
C VAL A 128 17.70 21.84 -4.65
N ASN A 129 18.18 20.63 -4.98
CA ASN A 129 18.95 20.40 -6.21
C ASN A 129 18.13 20.56 -7.51
N LYS A 130 16.80 20.53 -7.42
CA LYS A 130 15.90 20.85 -8.54
C LYS A 130 15.57 22.34 -8.62
N GLY A 131 16.10 23.16 -7.71
CA GLY A 131 15.75 24.58 -7.60
C GLY A 131 14.36 24.81 -6.99
N GLU A 132 13.78 23.80 -6.34
CA GLU A 132 12.50 23.93 -5.65
C GLU A 132 12.72 24.50 -4.25
N PHE A 133 12.44 25.79 -4.09
CA PHE A 133 12.50 26.49 -2.81
C PHE A 133 11.11 26.95 -2.39
N LYS A 134 10.82 26.85 -1.09
CA LYS A 134 9.64 27.46 -0.48
C LYS A 134 10.05 28.63 0.40
N ASP A 135 9.48 29.80 0.14
CA ASP A 135 9.60 30.94 1.05
C ASP A 135 8.75 30.70 2.30
N ILE A 136 9.39 30.70 3.46
CA ILE A 136 8.74 30.51 4.75
C ILE A 136 7.70 31.59 5.07
N ARG A 137 7.77 32.76 4.40
CA ARG A 137 6.90 33.91 4.59
C ARG A 137 5.66 33.88 3.69
N GLN A 138 5.64 33.05 2.65
CA GLN A 138 4.55 33.00 1.65
C GLN A 138 3.41 32.03 2.03
N GLY A 139 3.21 31.75 3.32
CA GLY A 139 1.94 31.19 3.83
C GLY A 139 1.63 29.72 3.53
N HIS A 140 2.59 28.93 3.02
CA HIS A 140 2.39 27.51 2.71
C HIS A 140 3.30 26.54 3.48
N SER A 141 3.90 27.03 4.57
CA SER A 141 4.73 26.24 5.50
C SER A 141 3.94 25.70 6.69
N HIS A 142 2.61 25.87 6.70
CA HIS A 142 1.75 25.32 7.73
C HIS A 142 1.65 23.81 7.60
N VAL A 143 1.50 23.13 8.73
CA VAL A 143 1.18 21.71 8.76
C VAL A 143 -0.12 21.50 7.98
N MET A 144 -0.06 20.69 6.93
CA MET A 144 -1.23 20.29 6.17
C MET A 144 -1.71 18.95 6.72
N GLY A 145 -2.99 18.86 7.09
CA GLY A 145 -3.60 17.60 7.54
C GLY A 145 -3.73 16.55 6.42
N SER A 146 -3.62 16.97 5.15
CA SER A 146 -3.59 16.09 3.98
C SER A 146 -2.77 16.72 2.85
N ILE A 147 -1.88 15.93 2.24
CA ILE A 147 -1.03 16.36 1.13
C ILE A 147 -1.29 15.40 -0.06
N PRO A 148 -2.03 15.82 -1.09
CA PRO A 148 -2.24 14.99 -2.26
C PRO A 148 -0.95 14.89 -3.08
N LEU A 149 -0.46 13.66 -3.30
CA LEU A 149 0.77 13.39 -4.05
C LEU A 149 0.69 13.82 -5.52
N GLY A 150 -0.51 13.81 -6.12
CA GLY A 150 -0.72 14.12 -7.54
C GLY A 150 -0.33 15.55 -7.98
N ARG A 151 -0.01 16.45 -7.04
CA ARG A 151 0.53 17.79 -7.36
C ARG A 151 2.06 17.86 -7.39
N TYR A 152 2.75 16.87 -6.83
CA TYR A 152 4.21 16.83 -6.66
C TYR A 152 4.88 15.69 -7.45
N VAL A 153 4.09 14.76 -7.97
CA VAL A 153 4.54 13.75 -8.93
C VAL A 153 4.25 14.32 -10.31
N ASP A 154 5.30 14.67 -11.05
CA ASP A 154 5.20 14.97 -12.49
C ASP A 154 4.91 13.64 -13.22
N VAL A 155 3.65 13.20 -13.12
CA VAL A 155 3.12 12.17 -14.00
C VAL A 155 2.87 12.89 -15.30
N SER A 156 3.60 12.52 -16.36
CA SER A 156 3.32 12.98 -17.72
C SER A 156 1.79 13.03 -17.90
N THR A 157 1.28 14.23 -18.13
CA THR A 157 -0.12 14.61 -17.91
C THR A 157 -1.12 13.73 -18.70
N THR A 158 -0.63 13.02 -19.70
CA THR A 158 -1.33 12.03 -20.52
C THR A 158 -1.78 10.79 -19.74
N ALA A 159 -0.97 10.31 -18.80
CA ALA A 159 -1.19 9.08 -18.03
C ALA A 159 -2.38 9.17 -17.07
N TYR A 160 -2.36 10.23 -16.26
CA TYR A 160 -3.30 10.43 -15.16
C TYR A 160 -4.69 10.83 -15.67
N GLN A 161 -4.76 11.60 -16.76
CA GLN A 161 -6.01 11.97 -17.42
C GLN A 161 -6.67 10.79 -18.14
N GLY A 162 -5.89 9.86 -18.72
CA GLY A 162 -6.42 8.64 -19.33
C GLY A 162 -7.09 7.70 -18.32
N ILE A 163 -6.46 7.51 -17.16
CA ILE A 163 -6.96 6.62 -16.10
C ILE A 163 -8.18 7.23 -15.38
N MET A 164 -8.15 8.54 -15.05
CA MET A 164 -9.26 9.22 -14.38
C MET A 164 -10.44 9.52 -15.32
N GLY A 165 -10.18 9.71 -16.61
CA GLY A 165 -11.22 9.94 -17.62
C GLY A 165 -12.16 8.75 -17.76
N GLN A 166 -11.64 7.52 -17.67
CA GLN A 166 -12.44 6.30 -17.82
C GLN A 166 -13.17 5.84 -16.55
N GLN A 167 -12.71 6.21 -15.35
CA GLN A 167 -13.49 5.96 -14.13
C GLN A 167 -14.83 6.72 -14.11
N LYS A 168 -14.92 7.87 -14.80
CA LYS A 168 -16.20 8.59 -14.95
C LYS A 168 -17.13 7.94 -15.95
N THR A 169 -16.61 7.34 -17.03
CA THR A 169 -17.41 6.69 -18.07
C THR A 169 -17.89 5.29 -17.70
N LEU A 170 -17.28 4.64 -16.71
CA LEU A 170 -17.71 3.32 -16.20
C LEU A 170 -18.73 3.39 -15.05
N ARG A 171 -19.11 4.60 -14.62
CA ARG A 171 -20.16 4.85 -13.62
C ARG A 171 -21.44 5.46 -14.21
N SER A 172 -21.57 5.50 -15.53
CA SER A 172 -22.80 5.90 -16.24
C SER A 172 -23.53 4.69 -16.81
#